data_AF-A0A7Y2FC17-F1
#
_entry.id   AF-A0A7Y2FC17-F1
#
_cell.length_a   1.000
_cell.length_b   1.000
_cell.length_c   1.000
_cell.angle_alpha   90.00
_cell.angle_beta   90.00
_cell.angle_gamma   90.00
#
_symmetry.space_group_name_H-M   'P 1'
#
loop_
_entity.id
_entity.type
_entity.pdbx_description
1 polymer ?
#
loop_
_entity_poly.entity_id
_entity_poly.type
_entity_poly.pdbx_seq_one_letter_code
_entity_poly.pdbx_strand_id
1 'polypeptide(L)'
;KWKFSPVDKKGQELWDKYTHYKEQMFSKTHTTFSPWIIVRANNKKIARLESIRYVLSKFDYRTRKSRKTTILPDPNVVLRYYRHIEQIDI
;
A
#
# COMPACT_ATOMS: atom_id res chain seq x y z
N LYS A 1 19.68 7.24 -17.81
CA LYS A 1 19.56 6.08 -16.90
C LYS A 1 19.95 6.49 -15.47
N TRP A 2 19.12 7.27 -14.77
CA TRP A 2 19.49 7.83 -13.46
C TRP A 2 18.84 7.12 -12.27
N LYS A 3 17.77 6.35 -12.51
CA LYS A 3 17.01 5.62 -11.48
C LYS A 3 17.46 4.18 -11.24
N PHE A 4 18.47 3.71 -11.98
CA PHE A 4 18.91 2.32 -11.91
C PHE A 4 20.27 2.27 -11.22
N SER A 5 20.35 1.52 -10.14
CA SER A 5 21.50 1.39 -9.25
C SER A 5 21.92 -0.07 -9.10
N PRO A 6 23.16 -0.35 -8.65
CA PRO A 6 23.59 -1.71 -8.32
C PRO A 6 22.70 -2.40 -7.26
N VAL A 7 22.09 -1.61 -6.37
CA VAL A 7 21.18 -2.10 -5.33
C VAL A 7 19.91 -2.69 -5.93
N ASP A 8 19.39 -2.11 -7.02
CA ASP A 8 18.18 -2.62 -7.68
C ASP A 8 18.37 -4.04 -8.23
N LYS A 9 19.57 -4.33 -8.75
CA LYS A 9 19.93 -5.67 -9.23
C LYS A 9 19.96 -6.66 -8.06
N LYS A 10 20.63 -6.30 -6.96
CA LYS A 10 20.69 -7.16 -5.77
C LYS A 10 19.33 -7.33 -5.10
N GLY A 11 18.46 -6.33 -5.22
CA GLY A 11 17.09 -6.37 -4.73
C GLY A 11 16.27 -7.52 -5.30
N GLN A 12 16.49 -7.86 -6.59
CA GLN A 12 15.84 -9.02 -7.21
C GLN A 12 16.33 -10.35 -6.62
N GLU A 13 17.63 -10.49 -6.38
CA GLU A 13 18.22 -11.70 -5.77
C GLU A 13 17.78 -11.89 -4.31
N LEU A 14 17.44 -10.80 -3.60
CA LEU A 14 17.06 -10.80 -2.19
C LEU A 14 15.54 -10.69 -1.97
N TRP A 15 14.73 -11.04 -2.98
CA TRP A 15 13.27 -10.90 -2.94
C TRP A 15 12.64 -11.48 -1.67
N ASP A 16 13.04 -12.69 -1.28
CA ASP A 16 12.48 -13.37 -0.10
C ASP A 16 12.84 -12.65 1.20
N LYS A 17 14.07 -12.13 1.32
CA LYS A 17 14.49 -11.35 2.48
C LYS A 17 13.71 -10.03 2.59
N TYR A 18 13.53 -9.33 1.47
CA TYR A 18 12.69 -8.12 1.45
C TYR A 18 11.25 -8.44 1.82
N THR A 19 10.71 -9.55 1.33
CA THR A 19 9.36 -10.01 1.66
C THR A 19 9.21 -10.29 3.15
N HIS A 20 10.15 -11.01 3.75
CA HIS A 20 10.19 -11.32 5.17
C HIS A 20 10.22 -10.06 6.04
N TYR A 21 11.14 -9.12 5.76
CA TYR A 21 11.24 -7.88 6.54
C TYR A 21 10.05 -6.94 6.32
N LYS A 22 9.48 -6.89 5.11
CA LYS A 22 8.23 -6.17 4.82
C LYS A 22 7.09 -6.70 5.68
N GLU A 23 6.95 -8.01 5.81
CA GLU A 23 5.92 -8.64 6.65
C GLU A 23 6.15 -8.39 8.14
N GLN A 24 7.39 -8.48 8.61
CA GLN A 24 7.72 -8.07 9.99
C GLN A 24 7.37 -6.62 10.26
N MET A 25 7.70 -5.70 9.34
CA MET A 25 7.39 -4.27 9.45
C MET A 25 5.88 -4.06 9.56
N PHE A 26 5.08 -4.66 8.65
CA PHE A 26 3.63 -4.55 8.70
C PHE A 26 3.06 -5.11 9.99
N SER A 27 3.50 -6.30 10.42
CA SER A 27 3.02 -6.92 11.64
C SER A 27 3.30 -6.05 12.87
N LYS A 28 4.51 -5.48 13.01
CA LYS A 28 4.91 -4.71 14.20
C LYS A 28 4.36 -3.28 14.22
N THR A 29 4.17 -2.65 13.07
CA THR A 29 3.85 -1.20 12.99
C THR A 29 2.43 -0.90 12.50
N HIS A 30 1.66 -1.90 12.05
CA HIS A 30 0.25 -1.69 11.73
C HIS A 30 -0.58 -1.46 13.00
N THR A 31 -1.29 -0.34 13.07
CA THR A 31 -2.17 0.00 14.20
C THR A 31 -3.55 0.45 13.72
N THR A 32 -4.52 0.54 14.64
CA THR A 32 -5.87 1.02 14.30
C THR A 32 -5.87 2.50 13.91
N PHE A 33 -5.04 3.32 14.56
CA PHE A 33 -4.95 4.75 14.28
C PHE A 33 -4.06 5.07 13.07
N SER A 34 -3.04 4.24 12.81
CA SER A 34 -2.13 4.38 11.67
C SER A 34 -1.98 3.05 10.93
N PRO A 35 -2.95 2.70 10.08
CA PRO A 35 -2.96 1.42 9.38
C PRO A 35 -2.04 1.46 8.15
N TRP A 36 -1.30 0.37 7.94
CA TRP A 36 -0.71 0.07 6.63
C TRP A 36 -1.78 -0.26 5.59
N ILE A 37 -1.64 0.36 4.42
CA ILE A 37 -2.52 0.20 3.26
C ILE A 37 -1.68 -0.31 2.10
N ILE A 38 -2.09 -1.45 1.56
CA ILE A 38 -1.42 -2.15 0.46
C ILE A 38 -2.09 -1.71 -0.85
N VAL A 39 -1.27 -1.30 -1.81
CA VAL A 39 -1.72 -0.92 -3.15
C VAL A 39 -1.10 -1.85 -4.18
N ARG A 40 -1.94 -2.58 -4.94
CA ARG A 40 -1.47 -3.45 -6.03
C ARG A 40 -1.02 -2.61 -7.22
N ALA A 41 0.29 -2.59 -7.47
CA ALA A 41 0.92 -1.62 -8.36
C ALA A 41 1.34 -2.14 -9.76
N ASN A 42 0.94 -3.35 -10.15
CA ASN A 42 1.28 -3.92 -11.45
C ASN A 42 0.78 -3.03 -12.62
N ASN A 43 -0.43 -2.47 -12.49
CA ASN A 43 -0.90 -1.39 -13.37
C ASN A 43 -0.68 -0.02 -12.71
N LYS A 44 0.36 0.69 -13.15
CA LYS A 44 0.77 1.99 -12.59
C LYS A 44 -0.31 3.06 -12.69
N LYS A 45 -1.12 3.09 -13.75
CA LYS A 45 -2.16 4.11 -13.94
C LYS A 45 -3.28 3.92 -12.91
N ILE A 46 -3.73 2.68 -12.76
CA ILE A 46 -4.76 2.32 -11.77
C ILE A 46 -4.24 2.57 -10.36
N ALA A 47 -3.04 2.09 -10.02
CA ALA A 47 -2.48 2.25 -8.68
C ALA A 47 -2.38 3.72 -8.24
N ARG A 48 -1.99 4.62 -9.15
CA ARG A 48 -1.94 6.07 -8.87
C ARG A 48 -3.32 6.65 -8.61
N LEU A 49 -4.29 6.35 -9.48
CA LEU A 49 -5.66 6.85 -9.37
C LEU A 49 -6.30 6.37 -8.06
N GLU A 50 -6.13 5.08 -7.74
CA GLU A 50 -6.67 4.46 -6.54
C GLU A 50 -5.99 4.98 -5.25
N SER A 51 -4.68 5.24 -5.29
CA SER A 51 -3.99 5.87 -4.16
C SER A 51 -4.56 7.26 -3.85
N ILE A 52 -4.82 8.06 -4.89
CA ILE A 52 -5.43 9.39 -4.74
C ILE A 52 -6.86 9.27 -4.20
N ARG A 53 -7.67 8.35 -4.75
CA ARG A 53 -9.03 8.06 -4.26
C ARG A 53 -9.03 7.68 -2.79
N TYR A 54 -8.13 6.79 -2.38
CA TYR A 54 -8.01 6.36 -0.99
C TYR A 54 -7.78 7.55 -0.05
N VAL A 55 -6.81 8.42 -0.35
CA VAL A 55 -6.53 9.61 0.47
C VAL A 55 -7.76 10.53 0.54
N LEU A 56 -8.35 10.86 -0.61
CA LEU A 56 -9.55 11.73 -0.67
C LEU A 56 -10.76 11.14 0.06
N SER A 57 -10.88 9.81 0.12
CA SER A 57 -11.98 9.13 0.82
C SER A 57 -11.92 9.33 2.35
N LYS A 58 -10.71 9.53 2.91
CA LYS A 58 -10.48 9.61 4.36
C LYS A 58 -10.79 10.98 4.96
N PHE A 59 -10.74 12.04 4.17
CA PHE A 59 -11.01 13.39 4.65
C PHE A 59 -12.42 13.83 4.24
N ASP A 60 -13.12 14.48 5.16
CA ASP A 60 -14.31 15.25 4.80
C ASP A 60 -13.91 16.67 4.47
N TYR A 61 -14.15 17.09 3.23
CA TYR A 61 -13.79 18.41 2.73
C TYR A 61 -15.01 19.05 2.07
N ARG A 62 -15.12 20.38 2.15
CA ARG A 62 -16.33 21.14 1.82
C ARG A 62 -16.93 20.84 0.43
N THR A 63 -16.08 20.54 -0.55
CA THR A 63 -16.48 20.29 -1.95
C THR A 63 -16.62 18.80 -2.29
N ARG A 64 -16.60 17.91 -1.30
CA ARG A 64 -16.71 16.46 -1.51
C ARG A 64 -18.08 16.07 -2.05
N LYS A 65 -19.15 16.59 -1.44
CA LYS A 65 -20.54 16.23 -1.78
C LYS A 65 -21.03 16.78 -3.12
N SER A 66 -20.39 17.84 -3.64
CA SER A 66 -20.78 18.47 -4.90
C SER A 66 -20.14 17.82 -6.14
N ARG A 67 -19.25 16.84 -5.96
CA ARG A 67 -18.57 16.16 -7.07
C ARG A 67 -19.33 14.92 -7.53
N LYS A 68 -19.42 14.73 -8.85
CA LYS A 68 -19.99 13.54 -9.49
C LYS A 68 -19.05 12.32 -9.51
N THR A 69 -17.81 12.48 -9.05
CA THR A 69 -16.76 11.46 -9.18
C THR A 69 -16.74 10.52 -7.98
N THR A 70 -16.71 9.22 -8.22
CA THR A 70 -16.54 8.22 -7.14
C THR A 70 -15.17 8.33 -6.50
N ILE A 71 -15.16 8.50 -5.18
CA ILE A 71 -13.96 8.60 -4.34
C ILE A 71 -13.67 7.32 -3.56
N LEU A 72 -14.56 6.33 -3.62
CA LEU A 72 -14.31 5.03 -3.01
C LEU A 72 -13.24 4.30 -3.84
N PRO A 73 -12.14 3.85 -3.21
CA PRO A 73 -11.14 3.08 -3.92
C PRO A 73 -11.62 1.66 -4.20
N ASP A 74 -11.11 1.06 -5.28
CA ASP A 74 -11.40 -0.33 -5.64
C ASP A 74 -10.78 -1.28 -4.60
N PRO A 75 -11.58 -2.12 -3.91
CA PRO A 75 -11.06 -3.10 -2.94
C PRO A 75 -10.13 -4.13 -3.59
N ASN A 76 -10.21 -4.33 -4.91
CA ASN A 76 -9.29 -5.19 -5.65
C ASN A 76 -7.94 -4.52 -5.93
N VAL A 77 -7.74 -3.26 -5.56
CA VAL A 77 -6.46 -2.56 -5.77
C VAL A 77 -5.91 -2.06 -4.46
N VAL A 78 -6.76 -1.51 -3.59
CA VAL A 78 -6.38 -0.92 -2.31
C VAL A 78 -6.95 -1.76 -1.18
N LEU A 79 -6.06 -2.33 -0.38
CA LEU A 79 -6.40 -3.24 0.70
C LEU A 79 -5.82 -2.71 2.00
N ARG A 80 -6.58 -2.80 3.09
CA ARG A 80 -6.01 -2.65 4.42
C ARG A 80 -5.21 -3.92 4.74
N TYR A 81 -4.01 -3.77 5.29
CA TYR A 81 -3.30 -4.92 5.83
C TYR A 81 -4.08 -5.48 7.04
N TYR A 82 -4.33 -6.78 7.03
CA TYR A 82 -4.84 -7.50 8.19
C TYR A 82 -3.73 -8.39 8.72
N ARG A 83 -3.49 -8.34 10.03
CA ARG A 83 -2.51 -9.21 10.66
C ARG A 83 -3.03 -10.64 10.55
N HIS A 84 -2.41 -11.45 9.71
CA HIS A 84 -2.60 -12.89 9.77
C HIS A 84 -2.01 -13.38 11.09
N ILE A 85 -2.73 -14.23 11.81
CA ILE A 85 -2.25 -14.92 13.01
C ILE A 85 -1.33 -16.06 12.53
N GLU A 86 -0.28 -15.71 11.81
CA GLU A 86 0.84 -16.61 11.60
C GLU A 86 1.81 -16.23 12.71
N GLN A 87 2.03 -17.15 13.63
CA GLN A 87 2.91 -16.96 14.76
C GLN A 87 4.35 -16.91 14.22
N ILE A 88 4.81 -15.71 13.88
CA ILE A 88 6.21 -15.47 13.53
C ILE A 88 6.97 -15.43 14.86
N ASP A 89 7.08 -16.60 15.51
CA ASP A 89 7.89 -16.78 16.70
C ASP A 89 9.37 -16.54 16.36
N ILE A 90 10.05 -15.90 17.31
CA ILE A 90 11.49 -15.59 17.32
C ILE A 90 12.26 -16.82 17.77
#